data_AF-A0A1T5HTP2-F1
#
_entry.id   AF-A0A1T5HTP2-F1
#
_cell.length_a   1.000
_cell.length_b   1.000
_cell.length_c   1.000
_cell.angle_alpha   90.00
_cell.angle_beta   90.00
_cell.angle_gamma   90.00
#
_symmetry.space_group_name_H-M   'P 1'
#
loop_
_entity.id
_entity.type
_entity.pdbx_description
1 polymer ?
#
loop_
_entity_poly.entity_id
_entity_poly.type
_entity_poly.pdbx_seq_one_letter_code
_entity_poly.pdbx_strand_id
1 'polypeptide(L)' 'MWTGVMIAQNVIEVKSDGIIGPVTLGKLNTINPELFLASTTLVKIARYVHLVKIRPANSRFFYGWIGRAIGDI' A
#
# COMPACT_ATOMS: atom_id res chain seq x y z
N MET A 1 4.64 -11.89 -4.90
CA MET A 1 4.30 -11.26 -3.61
C MET A 1 4.76 -9.81 -3.66
N TRP A 2 3.85 -8.84 -3.58
CA TRP A 2 4.23 -7.42 -3.67
C TRP A 2 4.79 -6.99 -2.31
N THR A 3 5.97 -6.39 -2.25
CA THR A 3 6.54 -5.81 -1.02
C THR A 3 6.00 -4.39 -0.83
N GLY A 4 6.15 -3.80 0.35
CA GLY A 4 5.70 -2.42 0.60
C GLY A 4 6.31 -1.42 -0.39
N VAL A 5 7.56 -1.64 -0.78
CA VAL A 5 8.27 -0.81 -1.78
C VAL A 5 7.63 -0.93 -3.16
N MET A 6 7.35 -2.15 -3.63
CA MET A 6 6.71 -2.36 -4.93
C MET A 6 5.31 -1.73 -5.01
N ILE A 7 4.57 -1.70 -3.90
CA ILE A 7 3.28 -0.98 -3.82
C ILE A 7 3.50 0.52 -3.99
N ALA A 8 4.46 1.11 -3.27
CA ALA A 8 4.76 2.54 -3.38
C ALA A 8 5.21 2.90 -4.81
N GLN A 9 6.09 2.09 -5.41
CA GLN A 9 6.56 2.28 -6.78
C GLN A 9 5.42 2.21 -7.80
N ASN A 10 4.48 1.28 -7.63
CA ASN A 10 3.29 1.19 -8.48
C ASN A 10 2.38 2.41 -8.33
N VAL A 11 2.15 2.88 -7.11
CA VAL A 11 1.33 4.07 -6.82
C VAL A 11 1.91 5.34 -7.45
N ILE A 12 3.23 5.48 -7.46
CA ILE A 12 3.90 6.64 -8.07
C ILE A 12 4.26 6.41 -9.55
N GLU A 13 3.78 5.32 -10.15
CA GLU A 13 3.94 4.96 -11.56
C GLU A 13 5.40 4.87 -12.03
N VAL A 14 6.28 4.35 -11.18
CA VAL A 14 7.66 4.00 -11.56
C VAL A 14 7.82 2.49 -11.68
N LYS A 15 8.98 2.06 -12.20
CA LYS A 15 9.33 0.65 -12.27
C LYS A 15 9.24 0.00 -10.88
N SER A 16 8.36 -1.01 -10.75
CA SER A 16 8.12 -1.73 -9.50
C SER A 16 9.12 -2.90 -9.33
N ASP A 17 10.39 -2.57 -9.15
CA ASP A 17 11.48 -3.54 -8.95
C ASP A 17 11.86 -3.78 -7.47
N GLY A 18 11.22 -3.06 -6.55
CA GLY A 18 11.51 -3.11 -5.12
C GLY A 18 12.76 -2.35 -4.69
N ILE A 19 13.40 -1.60 -5.59
CA ILE A 19 14.64 -0.84 -5.34
C ILE A 19 14.34 0.66 -5.25
N ILE A 20 14.56 1.26 -4.08
CA ILE A 20 14.44 2.71 -3.90
C ILE A 20 15.71 3.39 -4.43
N GLY A 21 15.71 3.68 -5.74
CA GLY A 21 16.75 4.46 -6.40
C GLY A 21 16.39 5.93 -6.62
N PRO A 22 17.26 6.71 -7.30
CA PRO A 22 17.06 8.13 -7.57
C PRO A 22 15.73 8.46 -8.27
N VAL A 23 15.29 7.58 -9.18
CA VAL A 23 14.00 7.74 -9.88
C VAL A 23 12.82 7.66 -8.92
N THR A 24 12.82 6.67 -8.03
CA THR A 24 11.76 6.48 -7.02
C THR A 24 11.75 7.67 -6.06
N LEU A 25 12.91 8.10 -5.57
CA LEU A 25 13.04 9.26 -4.66
C LEU A 25 12.61 10.57 -5.33
N GLY A 26 13.06 10.81 -6.57
CA GLY A 26 12.70 12.01 -7.33
C GLY A 26 11.19 12.14 -7.50
N LYS A 27 10.51 11.03 -7.84
CA LYS A 27 9.05 11.02 -7.98
C LYS A 27 8.34 11.23 -6.64
N LEU A 28 8.77 10.54 -5.58
CA LEU A 28 8.20 10.69 -4.23
C LEU A 28 8.26 12.14 -3.74
N ASN A 29 9.37 12.83 -3.97
CA ASN A 29 9.55 14.23 -3.53
C ASN A 29 8.65 15.23 -4.26
N THR A 30 8.01 14.85 -5.36
CA THR A 30 7.12 15.72 -6.16
C THR A 30 5.64 15.46 -5.93
N ILE A 31 5.30 14.35 -5.28
CA ILE A 31 3.92 13.93 -5.06
C ILE A 31 3.37 14.55 -3.78
N ASN A 32 2.08 14.90 -3.80
CA ASN A 32 1.36 15.30 -2.60
C ASN A 32 1.39 14.16 -1.55
N PRO A 33 1.93 14.40 -0.33
CA PRO A 33 2.08 13.35 0.67
C PRO A 33 0.76 12.70 1.09
N GLU A 34 -0.30 13.48 1.26
CA GLU A 34 -1.62 12.98 1.65
C GLU A 34 -2.23 12.09 0.55
N LEU A 35 -2.12 12.51 -0.71
CA LEU A 35 -2.59 11.70 -1.85
C LEU A 35 -1.82 10.39 -1.95
N PHE A 36 -0.51 10.40 -1.69
CA PHE A 36 0.31 9.20 -1.66
C PHE A 36 -0.11 8.24 -0.53
N LEU A 37 -0.32 8.76 0.68
CA LEU A 37 -0.77 7.97 1.82
C LEU A 37 -2.15 7.35 1.56
N ALA A 38 -3.10 8.12 1.01
CA ALA A 38 -4.41 7.62 0.64
C ALA A 38 -4.31 6.51 -0.43
N SER A 39 -3.57 6.76 -1.51
CA SER A 39 -3.43 5.82 -2.63
C SER A 39 -2.74 4.52 -2.21
N THR A 40 -1.66 4.60 -1.43
CA THR A 40 -0.97 3.42 -0.90
C THR A 40 -1.83 2.64 0.09
N THR A 41 -2.66 3.33 0.89
CA THR A 41 -3.63 2.70 1.78
C THR A 41 -4.69 1.92 1.00
N LEU A 42 -5.25 2.50 -0.06
CA LEU A 42 -6.22 1.81 -0.93
C LEU A 42 -5.66 0.53 -1.55
N VAL A 43 -4.44 0.57 -2.09
CA VAL A 43 -3.80 -0.62 -2.68
C VAL A 43 -3.57 -1.71 -1.62
N LYS A 44 -3.16 -1.32 -0.40
CA LYS A 44 -3.02 -2.27 0.71
C LYS A 44 -4.37 -2.86 1.12
N ILE A 45 -5.43 -2.06 1.21
CA ILE A 45 -6.80 -2.56 1.49
C ILE A 45 -7.22 -3.59 0.45
N ALA A 46 -7.06 -3.29 -0.84
CA ALA A 46 -7.38 -4.22 -1.93
C ALA A 46 -6.63 -5.56 -1.78
N ARG A 47 -5.35 -5.50 -1.41
CA ARG A 47 -4.56 -6.69 -1.11
C ARG A 47 -5.11 -7.48 0.08
N TYR A 48 -5.43 -6.82 1.20
CA TYR A 48 -5.96 -7.52 2.36
C TYR A 48 -7.34 -8.14 2.09
N VAL A 49 -8.20 -7.46 1.33
CA VAL A 49 -9.47 -8.04 0.84
C VAL A 49 -9.21 -9.30 0.03
N HIS A 50 -8.23 -9.28 -0.88
CA HIS A 50 -7.85 -10.46 -1.66
C HIS A 50 -7.35 -11.62 -0.78
N LEU A 51 -6.55 -11.34 0.27
CA LEU A 51 -6.08 -12.35 1.22
C LEU A 51 -7.22 -12.98 2.04
N VAL A 52 -8.22 -12.19 2.43
CA VAL A 52 -9.41 -12.69 3.14
C VAL A 52 -10.29 -13.52 2.20
N LYS A 53 -10.43 -13.13 0.92
CA LYS A 53 -11.13 -13.93 -0.10
C LYS A 53 -10.49 -15.30 -0.29
N ILE A 54 -9.15 -15.39 -0.29
CA ILE A 54 -8.42 -16.66 -0.38
C ILE A 54 -8.59 -17.49 0.90
N ARG A 55 -8.51 -16.86 2.07
CA ARG A 55 -8.61 -17.55 3.37
C ARG A 55 -9.44 -16.72 4.36
N PRO A 56 -10.74 -17.02 4.52
CA PRO A 56 -11.64 -16.25 5.39
C PRO A 56 -11.20 -16.15 6.85
N ALA A 57 -10.43 -17.14 7.35
CA ALA A 57 -9.86 -17.11 8.71
C ALA A 57 -8.92 -15.91 8.98
N ASN A 58 -8.45 -15.22 7.93
CA ASN A 58 -7.64 -14.01 8.05
C ASN A 58 -8.46 -12.76 8.42
N SER A 59 -9.79 -12.82 8.38
CA SER A 59 -10.69 -11.69 8.70
C SER A 59 -10.44 -11.08 10.09
N ARG A 60 -10.03 -11.89 11.06
CA ARG A 60 -9.66 -11.41 12.42
C ARG A 60 -8.55 -10.36 12.41
N PHE A 61 -7.60 -10.47 11.48
CA PHE A 61 -6.48 -9.52 11.35
C PHE A 61 -6.84 -8.34 10.46
N PHE A 62 -7.74 -8.57 9.50
CA PHE A 62 -8.20 -7.58 8.54
C PHE A 62 -8.83 -6.36 9.22
N TYR A 63 -9.81 -6.57 10.11
CA TYR A 63 -10.53 -5.48 10.76
C TYR A 63 -9.59 -4.61 11.61
N GLY A 64 -8.72 -5.23 12.42
CA GLY A 64 -7.76 -4.48 13.22
C GLY A 64 -6.73 -3.71 12.38
N TRP A 65 -6.32 -4.25 11.22
CA TRP A 65 -5.42 -3.54 10.31
C TRP A 65 -6.13 -2.37 9.60
N ILE A 66 -7.37 -2.54 9.13
CA ILE A 66 -8.12 -1.46 8.48
C ILE A 66 -8.40 -0.32 9.45
N GLY A 67 -8.83 -0.60 10.68
CA GLY A 67 -9.15 0.46 11.65
C GLY A 67 -7.96 1.40 11.88
N ARG A 68 -6.74 0.85 12.05
CA ARG A 68 -5.52 1.66 12.15
C ARG A 68 -5.17 2.41 10.86
N ALA A 69 -5.46 1.83 9.70
CA ALA A 69 -5.13 2.45 8.41
C ALA A 69 -6.02 3.66 8.09
N ILE A 70 -7.25 3.69 8.61
CA ILE A 70 -8.21 4.79 8.41
C ILE A 70 -8.30 5.75 9.60
N GLY A 71 -7.56 5.49 10.68
CA GLY A 71 -7.58 6.32 11.89
C GLY A 71 -8.82 6.15 12.78
N ASP A 72 -9.49 4.99 12.71
CA ASP A 72 -10.67 4.64 13.51
C ASP A 72 -10.31 4.26 14.96
N ILE A 73 -9.03 3.99 15.25
CA ILE A 73 -8.51 3.52 16.55
C ILE A 73 -7.16 4.14 16.87
#